data_AF-A0A7Y6PKU4-F1
#
_entry.id   AF-A0A7Y6PKU4-F1
#
_cell.length_a   1.000
_cell.length_b   1.000
_cell.length_c   1.000
_cell.angle_alpha   90.00
_cell.angle_beta   90.00
_cell.angle_gamma   90.00
#
_symmetry.space_group_name_H-M   'P 1'
#
loop_
_entity.id
_entity.type
_entity.pdbx_description
1 polymer ?
#
loop_
_entity_poly.entity_id
_entity_poly.type
_entity_poly.pdbx_seq_one_letter_code
_entity_poly.pdbx_strand_id
1 'polypeptide(L)'
;MKVPLGFRFAGAHAGLKPVRRDVALVVSDVPAAAAGIFTINRAAAAPIVDARTRVPSPAIRAVLVNSGNANALTGEQGLADVAQIRATVANALGATAEQVLTASTGVIGVRLPAGKLVAAVPALVGSLTVQPEPAAEAILTTDTRTKLAFRTLSLGGKDVTISAIAKGSGMIAPQLATMIAIITSDAAFAPGLLDRALRAAVDPSFHCLVVDGDMSTNDTCIALANGKAQNPPIEALGADFDAFTAALTSLCTELAKDIASDGEGATRL
;
A
#
# COMPACT_ATOMS: atom_id res chain seq x y z
N MET A 1 6.81 2.64 15.49
CA MET A 1 7.94 2.91 14.54
C MET A 1 7.98 4.39 14.16
N LYS A 2 9.09 4.92 13.61
CA LYS A 2 9.09 6.30 13.05
C LYS A 2 8.28 6.31 11.76
N VAL A 3 7.41 7.29 11.59
CA VAL A 3 6.63 7.52 10.35
C VAL A 3 7.03 8.87 9.73
N PRO A 4 6.88 9.03 8.40
CA PRO A 4 7.21 10.28 7.74
C PRO A 4 6.24 11.40 8.09
N LEU A 5 6.76 12.64 8.09
CA LEU A 5 5.99 13.84 8.37
C LEU A 5 4.77 13.95 7.45
N GLY A 6 3.61 14.29 8.01
CA GLY A 6 2.37 14.48 7.25
C GLY A 6 1.73 13.20 6.72
N PHE A 7 2.07 12.03 7.28
CA PHE A 7 1.30 10.79 7.11
C PHE A 7 0.54 10.41 8.36
N ARG A 8 -0.69 9.93 8.16
CA ARG A 8 -1.58 9.39 9.19
C ARG A 8 -2.17 8.06 8.74
N PHE A 9 -2.53 7.25 9.70
CA PHE A 9 -2.94 5.87 9.55
C PHE A 9 -4.17 5.61 10.42
N ALA A 10 -5.04 4.73 9.95
CA ALA A 10 -6.18 4.24 10.71
C ALA A 10 -6.48 2.80 10.32
N GLY A 11 -7.06 2.06 11.26
CA GLY A 11 -7.55 0.71 11.04
C GLY A 11 -8.80 0.44 11.85
N ALA A 12 -9.84 -0.04 11.20
CA ALA A 12 -11.14 -0.30 11.80
C ALA A 12 -11.71 -1.65 11.38
N HIS A 13 -12.78 -2.04 12.05
CA HIS A 13 -13.61 -3.18 11.70
C HIS A 13 -14.86 -2.67 10.97
N ALA A 14 -14.91 -2.87 9.65
CA ALA A 14 -16.07 -2.64 8.80
C ALA A 14 -16.98 -3.87 8.70
N GLY A 15 -16.56 -5.04 9.19
CA GLY A 15 -17.37 -6.25 9.20
C GLY A 15 -17.31 -7.05 7.90
N LEU A 16 -16.18 -6.98 7.19
CA LEU A 16 -15.80 -7.92 6.14
C LEU A 16 -15.26 -9.23 6.73
N LYS A 17 -14.59 -9.14 7.87
CA LYS A 17 -14.19 -10.27 8.72
C LYS A 17 -15.16 -10.40 9.91
N PRO A 18 -15.14 -11.53 10.63
CA PRO A 18 -16.02 -11.71 11.79
C PRO A 18 -15.68 -10.82 13.01
N VAL A 19 -14.39 -10.60 13.30
CA VAL A 19 -13.96 -9.93 14.55
C VAL A 19 -12.78 -8.97 14.34
N ARG A 20 -11.78 -9.36 13.54
CA ARG A 20 -10.56 -8.55 13.35
C ARG A 20 -10.85 -7.28 12.55
N ARG A 21 -9.97 -6.28 12.70
CA ARG A 21 -9.91 -5.13 11.78
C ARG A 21 -9.75 -5.62 10.34
N ASP A 22 -10.37 -4.92 9.41
CA ASP A 22 -10.49 -5.34 8.02
C ASP A 22 -10.57 -4.18 7.01
N VAL A 23 -10.43 -2.94 7.49
CA VAL A 23 -10.23 -1.76 6.65
C VAL A 23 -9.15 -0.87 7.25
N ALA A 24 -8.16 -0.52 6.42
CA ALA A 24 -7.09 0.41 6.72
C ALA A 24 -7.21 1.66 5.86
N LEU A 25 -6.77 2.78 6.39
CA LEU A 25 -6.63 4.03 5.66
C LEU A 25 -5.26 4.63 5.93
N VAL A 26 -4.52 4.92 4.86
CA VAL A 26 -3.26 5.67 4.90
C VAL A 26 -3.50 7.00 4.22
N VAL A 27 -3.21 8.11 4.90
CA VAL A 27 -3.49 9.47 4.43
C VAL A 27 -2.23 10.29 4.45
N SER A 28 -1.98 11.04 3.38
CA SER A 28 -1.11 12.20 3.41
C SER A 28 -1.91 13.49 3.60
N ASP A 29 -1.41 14.34 4.50
CA ASP A 29 -2.01 15.65 4.77
C ASP A 29 -1.89 16.62 3.60
N VAL A 30 -0.96 16.37 2.68
CA VAL A 30 -0.77 17.12 1.43
C VAL A 30 -0.80 16.17 0.23
N PRO A 31 -0.97 16.67 -1.01
CA PRO A 31 -0.80 15.84 -2.19
C PRO A 31 0.60 15.20 -2.22
N ALA A 32 0.66 13.90 -2.49
CA ALA A 32 1.88 13.13 -2.58
C ALA A 32 2.11 12.61 -3.99
N ALA A 33 3.38 12.65 -4.41
CA ALA A 33 3.83 11.86 -5.55
C ALA A 33 3.57 10.39 -5.25
N ALA A 34 3.07 9.65 -6.23
CA ALA A 34 2.65 8.27 -6.07
C ALA A 34 3.17 7.41 -7.21
N ALA A 35 3.55 6.19 -6.86
CA ALA A 35 3.91 5.13 -7.78
C ALA A 35 3.27 3.81 -7.34
N GLY A 36 3.11 2.87 -8.27
CA GLY A 36 2.54 1.56 -7.94
C GLY A 36 3.03 0.44 -8.86
N ILE A 37 3.37 -0.69 -8.25
CA ILE A 37 3.61 -1.96 -8.92
C ILE A 37 2.45 -2.88 -8.57
N PHE A 38 1.91 -3.56 -9.58
CA PHE A 38 0.73 -4.38 -9.43
C PHE A 38 0.92 -5.73 -10.10
N THR A 39 0.15 -6.74 -9.65
CA THR A 39 0.15 -8.07 -10.26
C THR A 39 0.04 -8.02 -11.78
N ILE A 40 0.75 -8.92 -12.46
CA ILE A 40 0.64 -9.17 -13.90
C ILE A 40 -0.42 -10.23 -14.23
N ASN A 41 -1.10 -10.78 -13.23
CA ASN A 41 -2.14 -11.78 -13.40
C ASN A 41 -3.23 -11.26 -14.35
N ARG A 42 -3.59 -12.07 -15.35
CA ARG A 42 -4.62 -11.75 -16.36
C ARG A 42 -6.01 -11.54 -15.74
N ALA A 43 -6.25 -12.10 -14.56
CA ALA A 43 -7.47 -11.94 -13.77
C ALA A 43 -7.35 -10.83 -12.70
N ALA A 44 -6.54 -9.79 -12.95
CA ALA A 44 -6.34 -8.67 -12.04
C ALA A 44 -7.67 -8.13 -11.48
N ALA A 45 -7.72 -7.96 -10.16
CA ALA A 45 -8.92 -7.53 -9.45
C ALA A 45 -9.34 -6.10 -9.81
N ALA A 46 -10.60 -5.75 -9.56
CA ALA A 46 -11.13 -4.42 -9.81
C ALA A 46 -10.28 -3.27 -9.21
N PRO A 47 -9.79 -3.31 -7.94
CA PRO A 47 -8.92 -2.26 -7.40
C PRO A 47 -7.60 -2.12 -8.15
N ILE A 48 -7.05 -3.21 -8.70
CA ILE A 48 -5.81 -3.19 -9.49
C ILE A 48 -6.03 -2.49 -10.82
N VAL A 49 -7.11 -2.85 -11.51
CA VAL A 49 -7.48 -2.26 -12.80
C VAL A 49 -7.67 -0.75 -12.65
N ASP A 50 -8.31 -0.30 -11.58
CA ASP A 50 -8.48 1.13 -11.31
C ASP A 50 -7.15 1.82 -10.93
N ALA A 51 -6.43 1.31 -9.92
CA ALA A 51 -5.25 1.96 -9.38
C ALA A 51 -4.11 2.09 -10.41
N ARG A 52 -3.93 1.09 -11.28
CA ARG A 52 -2.88 1.10 -12.32
C ARG A 52 -3.02 2.26 -13.30
N THR A 53 -4.24 2.73 -13.56
CA THR A 53 -4.48 3.87 -14.46
C THR A 53 -4.20 5.23 -13.82
N ARG A 54 -3.90 5.25 -12.52
CA ARG A 54 -3.79 6.47 -11.70
C ARG A 54 -2.39 6.74 -11.20
N VAL A 55 -1.45 5.84 -11.47
CA VAL A 55 -0.05 5.99 -11.09
C VAL A 55 0.85 5.80 -12.32
N PRO A 56 1.98 6.52 -12.41
CA PRO A 56 2.45 7.52 -11.46
C PRO A 56 1.58 8.79 -11.44
N SER A 57 1.50 9.45 -10.29
CA SER A 57 0.68 10.67 -10.10
C SER A 57 1.34 11.65 -9.14
N PRO A 58 1.18 12.98 -9.32
CA PRO A 58 1.73 13.98 -8.40
C PRO A 58 0.87 14.25 -7.15
N ALA A 59 -0.35 13.71 -7.09
CA ALA A 59 -1.36 14.29 -6.20
C ALA A 59 -2.23 13.30 -5.42
N ILE A 60 -1.78 12.06 -5.22
CA ILE A 60 -2.51 11.10 -4.37
C ILE A 60 -2.45 11.55 -2.92
N ARG A 61 -3.58 11.44 -2.21
CA ARG A 61 -3.71 11.79 -0.79
C ARG A 61 -4.05 10.61 0.09
N ALA A 62 -4.63 9.54 -0.43
CA ALA A 62 -5.01 8.41 0.40
C ALA A 62 -4.94 7.06 -0.31
N VAL A 63 -4.71 6.01 0.46
CA VAL A 63 -4.94 4.63 0.06
C VAL A 63 -5.85 3.98 1.08
N LEU A 64 -7.01 3.48 0.64
CA LEU A 64 -7.87 2.62 1.45
C LEU A 64 -7.59 1.16 1.10
N VAL A 65 -7.26 0.36 2.10
CA VAL A 65 -7.02 -1.07 1.93
C VAL A 65 -8.06 -1.86 2.70
N ASN A 66 -8.79 -2.75 2.05
CA ASN A 66 -9.67 -3.69 2.76
C ASN A 66 -9.11 -5.11 2.73
N SER A 67 -9.45 -5.89 3.75
CA SER A 67 -9.11 -7.32 3.82
C SER A 67 -10.34 -8.17 4.14
N GLY A 68 -10.26 -9.47 3.83
CA GLY A 68 -11.39 -10.41 3.92
C GLY A 68 -12.19 -10.56 2.62
N ASN A 69 -12.03 -9.65 1.66
CA ASN A 69 -12.62 -9.77 0.32
C ASN A 69 -11.68 -9.11 -0.71
N ALA A 70 -11.31 -9.86 -1.75
CA ALA A 70 -10.36 -9.41 -2.76
C ALA A 70 -10.97 -8.50 -3.84
N ASN A 71 -12.30 -8.43 -3.96
CA ASN A 71 -12.99 -7.77 -5.07
C ASN A 71 -12.41 -8.17 -6.45
N ALA A 72 -12.11 -9.47 -6.58
CA ALA A 72 -11.54 -10.09 -7.77
C ALA A 72 -12.60 -10.97 -8.44
N LEU A 73 -12.61 -10.98 -9.78
CA LEU A 73 -13.63 -11.68 -10.59
C LEU A 73 -15.07 -11.23 -10.27
N THR A 74 -15.26 -9.92 -10.06
CA THR A 74 -16.53 -9.31 -9.62
C THR A 74 -17.23 -8.46 -10.68
N GLY A 75 -16.70 -8.43 -11.91
CA GLY A 75 -17.26 -7.73 -13.07
C GLY A 75 -17.30 -6.20 -12.93
N GLU A 76 -18.12 -5.54 -13.75
CA GLU A 76 -18.30 -4.08 -13.75
C GLU A 76 -18.72 -3.54 -12.37
N GLN A 77 -19.54 -4.30 -11.67
CA GLN A 77 -20.02 -3.96 -10.35
C GLN A 77 -18.85 -3.87 -9.34
N GLY A 78 -17.74 -4.59 -9.57
CA GLY A 78 -16.53 -4.49 -8.74
C GLY A 78 -15.80 -3.17 -8.93
N LEU A 79 -15.77 -2.66 -10.15
CA LEU A 79 -15.22 -1.33 -10.47
C LEU A 79 -16.12 -0.22 -9.92
N ALA A 80 -17.44 -0.40 -10.00
CA ALA A 80 -18.40 0.52 -9.40
C ALA A 80 -18.22 0.63 -7.87
N ASP A 81 -17.98 -0.50 -7.18
CA ASP A 81 -17.68 -0.50 -5.74
C ASP A 81 -16.40 0.31 -5.42
N VAL A 82 -15.33 0.12 -6.22
CA VAL A 82 -14.09 0.89 -6.08
C VAL A 82 -14.35 2.39 -6.25
N ALA A 83 -15.11 2.77 -7.28
CA ALA A 83 -15.49 4.16 -7.52
C ALA A 83 -16.24 4.77 -6.33
N GLN A 84 -17.23 4.05 -5.78
CA GLN A 84 -18.02 4.47 -4.63
C GLN A 84 -17.17 4.67 -3.37
N ILE A 85 -16.28 3.71 -3.08
CA ILE A 85 -15.39 3.77 -1.91
C ILE A 85 -14.49 5.00 -1.99
N ARG A 86 -13.84 5.24 -3.12
CA ARG A 86 -12.95 6.40 -3.29
C ARG A 86 -13.70 7.72 -3.17
N ALA A 87 -14.88 7.83 -3.79
CA ALA A 87 -15.68 9.05 -3.68
C ALA A 87 -16.04 9.34 -2.22
N THR A 88 -16.36 8.30 -1.44
CA THR A 88 -16.69 8.43 -0.02
C THR A 88 -15.47 8.85 0.81
N VAL A 89 -14.32 8.21 0.60
CA VAL A 89 -13.05 8.59 1.25
C VAL A 89 -12.64 10.00 0.88
N ALA A 90 -12.72 10.37 -0.40
CA ALA A 90 -12.39 11.69 -0.89
C ALA A 90 -13.25 12.77 -0.23
N ASN A 91 -14.58 12.58 -0.21
CA ASN A 91 -15.50 13.50 0.45
C ASN A 91 -15.18 13.66 1.94
N ALA A 92 -14.91 12.56 2.65
CA ALA A 92 -14.59 12.59 4.08
C ALA A 92 -13.23 13.27 4.38
N LEU A 93 -12.31 13.31 3.42
CA LEU A 93 -10.99 13.92 3.56
C LEU A 93 -10.88 15.33 2.94
N GLY A 94 -11.95 15.84 2.33
CA GLY A 94 -11.92 17.07 1.54
C GLY A 94 -10.95 16.99 0.34
N ALA A 95 -10.89 15.83 -0.30
CA ALA A 95 -10.06 15.54 -1.48
C ALA A 95 -10.95 15.24 -2.70
N THR A 96 -10.34 15.00 -3.87
CA THR A 96 -11.06 14.46 -5.03
C THR A 96 -10.91 12.93 -5.12
N ALA A 97 -11.82 12.27 -5.84
CA ALA A 97 -11.79 10.81 -5.99
C ALA A 97 -10.51 10.32 -6.70
N GLU A 98 -9.92 11.14 -7.56
CA GLU A 98 -8.66 10.88 -8.27
C GLU A 98 -7.46 10.85 -7.31
N GLN A 99 -7.58 11.47 -6.13
CA GLN A 99 -6.54 11.49 -5.11
C GLN A 99 -6.62 10.27 -4.17
N VAL A 100 -7.49 9.31 -4.42
CA VAL A 100 -7.68 8.12 -3.58
C VAL A 100 -7.41 6.87 -4.40
N LEU A 101 -6.49 6.02 -3.91
CA LEU A 101 -6.29 4.67 -4.41
C LEU A 101 -6.97 3.65 -3.49
N THR A 102 -7.24 2.47 -4.02
CA THR A 102 -7.74 1.34 -3.23
C THR A 102 -6.89 0.09 -3.46
N ALA A 103 -6.87 -0.78 -2.45
CA ALA A 103 -6.37 -2.14 -2.59
C ALA A 103 -7.27 -3.10 -1.78
N SER A 104 -7.33 -4.35 -2.20
CA SER A 104 -8.21 -5.36 -1.58
C SER A 104 -7.50 -6.70 -1.50
N THR A 105 -7.76 -7.49 -0.47
CA THR A 105 -7.23 -8.84 -0.31
C THR A 105 -8.23 -9.75 0.41
N GLY A 106 -8.24 -11.04 0.11
CA GLY A 106 -9.13 -12.02 0.73
C GLY A 106 -9.83 -12.91 -0.29
N VAL A 107 -11.09 -13.26 -0.04
CA VAL A 107 -11.85 -14.20 -0.87
C VAL A 107 -12.08 -13.65 -2.28
N ILE A 108 -11.85 -14.48 -3.30
CA ILE A 108 -12.05 -14.20 -4.74
C ILE A 108 -13.45 -14.66 -5.18
N GLY A 109 -14.05 -14.00 -6.18
CA GLY A 109 -15.33 -14.39 -6.78
C GLY A 109 -16.56 -14.04 -5.94
N VAL A 110 -16.37 -13.35 -4.82
CA VAL A 110 -17.44 -12.87 -3.94
C VAL A 110 -17.55 -11.36 -4.05
N ARG A 111 -18.77 -10.86 -4.30
CA ARG A 111 -19.08 -9.42 -4.36
C ARG A 111 -18.64 -8.71 -3.09
N LEU A 112 -17.92 -7.60 -3.23
CA LEU A 112 -17.53 -6.76 -2.10
C LEU A 112 -18.79 -6.11 -1.50
N PRO A 113 -19.08 -6.26 -0.20
CA PRO A 113 -20.17 -5.53 0.44
C PRO A 113 -19.75 -4.07 0.70
N ALA A 114 -19.58 -3.30 -0.37
CA ALA A 114 -18.99 -1.95 -0.36
C ALA A 114 -19.72 -0.98 0.57
N GLY A 115 -21.03 -1.15 0.78
CA GLY A 115 -21.81 -0.37 1.75
C GLY A 115 -21.26 -0.42 3.18
N LYS A 116 -20.67 -1.55 3.59
CA LYS A 116 -19.99 -1.68 4.89
C LYS A 116 -18.76 -0.79 4.99
N LEU A 117 -17.94 -0.77 3.93
CA LEU A 117 -16.76 0.09 3.86
C LEU A 117 -17.15 1.56 3.86
N VAL A 118 -18.12 1.93 3.02
CA VAL A 118 -18.66 3.30 2.94
C VAL A 118 -19.16 3.78 4.30
N ALA A 119 -19.92 2.95 5.02
CA ALA A 119 -20.42 3.28 6.36
C ALA A 119 -19.29 3.42 7.41
N ALA A 120 -18.18 2.71 7.23
CA ALA A 120 -17.04 2.77 8.14
C ALA A 120 -16.15 4.01 7.94
N VAL A 121 -16.17 4.64 6.75
CA VAL A 121 -15.26 5.75 6.40
C VAL A 121 -15.27 6.90 7.42
N PRO A 122 -16.42 7.43 7.90
CA PRO A 122 -16.41 8.56 8.82
C PRO A 122 -15.67 8.25 10.12
N ALA A 123 -15.93 7.08 10.73
CA ALA A 123 -15.25 6.64 11.94
C ALA A 123 -13.76 6.36 11.69
N LEU A 124 -13.43 5.76 10.53
CA LEU A 124 -12.05 5.48 10.13
C LEU A 124 -11.23 6.78 10.00
N VAL A 125 -11.78 7.81 9.34
CA VAL A 125 -11.15 9.14 9.23
C VAL A 125 -11.01 9.80 10.59
N GLY A 126 -12.03 9.72 11.45
CA GLY A 126 -11.98 10.25 12.82
C GLY A 126 -10.91 9.59 13.70
N SER A 127 -10.46 8.39 13.35
CA SER A 127 -9.45 7.63 14.08
C SER A 127 -8.01 7.79 13.56
N LEU A 128 -7.79 8.66 12.56
CA LEU A 128 -6.46 8.87 11.96
C LEU A 128 -5.42 9.33 13.00
N THR A 129 -4.32 8.60 13.07
CA THR A 129 -3.21 8.81 14.02
C THR A 129 -1.87 8.66 13.32
N VAL A 130 -0.76 9.00 13.97
CA VAL A 130 0.61 8.75 13.49
C VAL A 130 1.09 7.32 13.79
N GLN A 131 0.25 6.50 14.45
CA GLN A 131 0.53 5.09 14.75
C GLN A 131 0.09 4.20 13.58
N PRO A 132 1.01 3.52 12.86
CA PRO A 132 0.66 2.67 11.73
C PRO A 132 0.11 1.29 12.12
N GLU A 133 0.25 0.88 13.39
CA GLU A 133 -0.09 -0.45 13.88
C GLU A 133 -1.57 -0.83 13.61
N PRO A 134 -2.58 0.04 13.87
CA PRO A 134 -3.97 -0.29 13.55
C PRO A 134 -4.19 -0.55 12.05
N ALA A 135 -3.54 0.21 11.17
CA ALA A 135 -3.64 0.03 9.73
C ALA A 135 -2.96 -1.29 9.30
N ALA A 136 -1.79 -1.60 9.86
CA ALA A 136 -1.08 -2.84 9.57
C ALA A 136 -1.88 -4.09 10.01
N GLU A 137 -2.53 -4.05 11.17
CA GLU A 137 -3.43 -5.13 11.61
C GLU A 137 -4.64 -5.30 10.68
N ALA A 138 -5.18 -4.19 10.18
CA ALA A 138 -6.39 -4.18 9.37
C ALA A 138 -6.20 -4.77 7.96
N ILE A 139 -4.97 -4.83 7.44
CA ILE A 139 -4.68 -5.39 6.10
C ILE A 139 -4.40 -6.90 6.11
N LEU A 140 -4.16 -7.50 7.27
CA LEU A 140 -3.81 -8.92 7.39
C LEU A 140 -4.92 -9.86 6.88
N THR A 141 -4.58 -11.04 6.40
CA THR A 141 -5.56 -12.13 6.18
C THR A 141 -5.20 -13.35 7.01
N THR A 142 -4.33 -14.19 6.45
CA THR A 142 -3.81 -15.43 7.01
C THR A 142 -2.47 -15.21 7.70
N ASP A 143 -1.91 -14.00 7.58
CA ASP A 143 -0.75 -13.54 8.32
C ASP A 143 -0.89 -13.81 9.83
N THR A 144 0.20 -14.23 10.46
CA THR A 144 0.23 -14.47 11.92
C THR A 144 0.66 -13.23 12.70
N ARG A 145 1.32 -12.29 12.03
CA ARG A 145 1.85 -11.05 12.62
C ARG A 145 1.84 -9.87 11.65
N THR A 146 1.85 -8.66 12.20
CA THR A 146 2.02 -7.42 11.44
C THR A 146 3.44 -7.30 10.91
N LYS A 147 3.60 -6.63 9.76
CA LYS A 147 4.88 -6.42 9.07
C LYS A 147 5.07 -4.94 8.79
N LEU A 148 6.08 -4.35 9.44
CA LEU A 148 6.28 -2.92 9.59
C LEU A 148 7.78 -2.63 9.53
N ALA A 149 8.22 -1.73 8.64
CA ALA A 149 9.63 -1.37 8.54
C ALA A 149 9.81 0.13 8.25
N PHE A 150 10.90 0.73 8.73
CA PHE A 150 11.25 2.11 8.42
C PHE A 150 12.74 2.31 8.17
N ARG A 151 13.08 3.39 7.49
CA ARG A 151 14.44 3.90 7.28
C ARG A 151 14.47 5.41 7.47
N THR A 152 15.62 5.91 7.90
CA THR A 152 15.94 7.33 7.91
C THR A 152 17.23 7.55 7.15
N LEU A 153 17.29 8.63 6.38
CA LEU A 153 18.44 8.99 5.56
C LEU A 153 18.49 10.51 5.39
N SER A 154 19.66 11.03 5.01
CA SER A 154 19.82 12.44 4.65
C SER A 154 19.78 12.59 3.13
N LEU A 155 18.89 13.45 2.61
CA LEU A 155 18.78 13.79 1.19
C LEU A 155 18.88 15.31 1.05
N GLY A 156 19.84 15.79 0.25
CA GLY A 156 20.13 17.22 0.14
C GLY A 156 20.29 17.95 1.49
N GLY A 157 20.86 17.27 2.50
CA GLY A 157 21.05 17.81 3.85
C GLY A 157 19.80 17.86 4.73
N LYS A 158 18.71 17.19 4.35
CA LYS A 158 17.47 17.08 5.15
C LYS A 158 17.24 15.65 5.59
N ASP A 159 16.75 15.49 6.82
CA ASP A 159 16.35 14.19 7.35
C ASP A 159 15.03 13.74 6.71
N VAL A 160 15.09 12.62 6.02
CA VAL A 160 13.96 11.96 5.35
C VAL A 160 13.66 10.65 6.07
N THR A 161 12.38 10.31 6.11
CA THR A 161 11.88 9.03 6.62
C THR A 161 11.17 8.27 5.50
N ILE A 162 11.40 6.97 5.43
CA ILE A 162 10.62 6.01 4.64
C ILE A 162 10.02 5.03 5.63
N SER A 163 8.72 4.76 5.54
CA SER A 163 8.07 3.72 6.33
C SER A 163 7.15 2.88 5.47
N ALA A 164 6.85 1.66 5.89
CA ALA A 164 5.88 0.85 5.21
C ALA A 164 5.14 -0.10 6.15
N ILE A 165 3.92 -0.42 5.74
CA ILE A 165 3.14 -1.54 6.25
C ILE A 165 2.99 -2.55 5.12
N ALA A 166 3.11 -3.84 5.44
CA ALA A 166 2.92 -4.91 4.47
C ALA A 166 2.10 -6.07 5.04
N LYS A 167 1.55 -6.89 4.13
CA LYS A 167 0.90 -8.16 4.42
C LYS A 167 1.20 -9.17 3.33
N GLY A 168 0.98 -10.44 3.65
CA GLY A 168 1.23 -11.60 2.81
C GLY A 168 1.71 -12.78 3.66
N SER A 169 1.23 -13.97 3.37
CA SER A 169 1.70 -15.24 3.97
C SER A 169 1.43 -16.45 3.07
N GLY A 170 0.36 -16.43 2.27
CA GLY A 170 0.04 -17.46 1.28
C GLY A 170 -0.37 -16.84 -0.06
N MET A 171 -0.42 -17.66 -1.10
CA MET A 171 -0.61 -17.32 -2.51
C MET A 171 0.47 -16.37 -3.02
N ILE A 172 1.74 -16.77 -2.90
CA ILE A 172 2.91 -15.93 -3.14
C ILE A 172 3.83 -16.57 -4.19
N ALA A 173 4.05 -15.86 -5.29
CA ALA A 173 4.87 -16.26 -6.44
C ALA A 173 5.81 -15.13 -6.92
N PRO A 174 6.81 -15.42 -7.77
CA PRO A 174 7.67 -14.38 -8.37
C PRO A 174 6.87 -13.38 -9.22
N GLN A 175 7.44 -12.20 -9.47
CA GLN A 175 6.80 -11.10 -10.24
C GLN A 175 5.56 -10.53 -9.55
N LEU A 176 5.68 -10.40 -8.23
CA LEU A 176 4.67 -10.13 -7.23
C LEU A 176 3.83 -11.36 -6.85
N ALA A 177 3.62 -11.42 -5.54
CA ALA A 177 2.98 -12.44 -4.73
C ALA A 177 1.79 -11.83 -3.97
N THR A 178 0.81 -12.59 -3.44
CA THR A 178 -0.35 -12.08 -2.63
C THR A 178 0.11 -11.24 -1.45
N MET A 179 0.43 -10.00 -1.77
CA MET A 179 1.02 -9.04 -0.87
C MET A 179 0.49 -7.67 -1.20
N ILE A 180 0.21 -6.94 -0.14
CA ILE A 180 -0.06 -5.52 -0.20
C ILE A 180 1.03 -4.85 0.61
N ALA A 181 1.75 -3.93 0.00
CA ALA A 181 2.68 -3.03 0.69
C ALA A 181 2.32 -1.58 0.40
N ILE A 182 2.12 -0.79 1.46
CA ILE A 182 1.93 0.65 1.38
C ILE A 182 3.15 1.31 1.98
N ILE A 183 3.92 1.99 1.13
CA ILE A 183 5.16 2.69 1.46
C ILE A 183 4.87 4.19 1.50
N THR A 184 5.36 4.87 2.52
CA THR A 184 5.20 6.31 2.72
C THR A 184 6.56 6.96 2.95
N SER A 185 6.75 8.17 2.42
CA SER A 185 7.94 8.97 2.65
C SER A 185 7.63 10.46 2.65
N ASP A 186 8.33 11.21 3.48
CA ASP A 186 8.27 12.66 3.49
C ASP A 186 9.26 13.31 2.50
N ALA A 187 9.98 12.51 1.71
CA ALA A 187 10.83 12.99 0.62
C ALA A 187 10.04 13.76 -0.44
N ALA A 188 10.65 14.81 -0.99
CA ALA A 188 10.18 15.48 -2.19
C ALA A 188 10.71 14.74 -3.43
N PHE A 189 9.80 14.30 -4.31
CA PHE A 189 10.12 13.41 -5.43
C PHE A 189 9.28 13.75 -6.66
N ALA A 190 9.88 13.72 -7.85
CA ALA A 190 9.11 13.71 -9.09
C ALA A 190 8.41 12.34 -9.25
N PRO A 191 7.10 12.27 -9.62
CA PRO A 191 6.36 11.01 -9.67
C PRO A 191 7.00 9.93 -10.55
N GLY A 192 7.53 10.33 -11.71
CA GLY A 192 8.20 9.41 -12.63
C GLY A 192 9.49 8.81 -12.04
N LEU A 193 10.24 9.56 -11.22
CA LEU A 193 11.41 9.00 -10.56
C LEU A 193 11.02 8.15 -9.34
N LEU A 194 9.95 8.49 -8.63
CA LEU A 194 9.46 7.64 -7.54
C LEU A 194 9.07 6.25 -8.07
N ASP A 195 8.43 6.19 -9.24
CA ASP A 195 8.12 4.94 -9.93
C ASP A 195 9.38 4.16 -10.31
N ARG A 196 10.42 4.83 -10.82
CA ARG A 196 11.70 4.19 -11.13
C ARG A 196 12.39 3.64 -9.88
N ALA A 197 12.42 4.40 -8.79
CA ALA A 197 12.99 3.96 -7.51
C ALA A 197 12.22 2.75 -6.95
N LEU A 198 10.89 2.79 -7.03
CA LEU A 198 10.04 1.68 -6.58
C LEU A 198 10.29 0.41 -7.39
N ARG A 199 10.36 0.49 -8.72
CA ARG A 199 10.70 -0.66 -9.58
C ARG A 199 12.05 -1.26 -9.20
N ALA A 200 13.07 -0.41 -9.10
CA ALA A 200 14.42 -0.85 -8.74
C ALA A 200 14.49 -1.51 -7.36
N ALA A 201 13.66 -1.07 -6.40
CA ALA A 201 13.60 -1.66 -5.07
C ALA A 201 12.82 -2.97 -5.02
N VAL A 202 11.74 -3.09 -5.80
CA VAL A 202 10.86 -4.27 -5.82
C VAL A 202 11.50 -5.45 -6.54
N ASP A 203 12.28 -5.21 -7.59
CA ASP A 203 12.94 -6.23 -8.41
C ASP A 203 13.82 -7.22 -7.61
N PRO A 204 14.75 -6.79 -6.76
CA PRO A 204 15.56 -7.70 -5.93
C PRO A 204 14.89 -8.10 -4.61
N SER A 205 13.63 -7.71 -4.36
CA SER A 205 12.93 -7.96 -3.10
C SER A 205 11.62 -8.73 -3.30
N PHE A 206 10.50 -8.02 -3.39
CA PHE A 206 9.17 -8.64 -3.52
C PHE A 206 9.01 -9.45 -4.81
N HIS A 207 9.69 -9.09 -5.90
CA HIS A 207 9.67 -9.91 -7.13
C HIS A 207 10.42 -11.24 -7.00
N CYS A 208 11.31 -11.38 -6.03
CA CYS A 208 12.03 -12.61 -5.73
C CYS A 208 11.31 -13.51 -4.71
N LEU A 209 10.19 -13.04 -4.15
CA LEU A 209 9.48 -13.70 -3.07
C LEU A 209 8.58 -14.83 -3.59
N VAL A 210 8.69 -16.03 -3.01
CA VAL A 210 7.83 -17.19 -3.28
C VAL A 210 7.52 -17.90 -1.97
N VAL A 211 6.26 -18.29 -1.74
CA VAL A 211 5.89 -19.21 -0.65
C VAL A 211 5.32 -20.51 -1.21
N ASP A 212 4.28 -20.43 -2.03
CA ASP A 212 3.57 -21.59 -2.59
C ASP A 212 3.50 -21.62 -4.13
N GLY A 213 3.90 -20.53 -4.80
CA GLY A 213 3.96 -20.45 -6.26
C GLY A 213 2.67 -19.97 -6.94
N ASP A 214 1.62 -19.65 -6.16
CA ASP A 214 0.36 -19.16 -6.71
C ASP A 214 0.36 -17.62 -6.84
N MET A 215 0.33 -17.09 -8.06
CA MET A 215 0.31 -15.65 -8.31
C MET A 215 -1.08 -15.05 -8.05
N SER A 216 -1.16 -14.03 -7.20
CA SER A 216 -2.43 -13.39 -6.84
C SER A 216 -3.07 -12.61 -7.97
N THR A 217 -4.37 -12.36 -7.83
CA THR A 217 -5.11 -11.35 -8.59
C THR A 217 -4.98 -9.93 -8.01
N ASN A 218 -4.32 -9.76 -6.86
CA ASN A 218 -4.44 -8.56 -6.01
C ASN A 218 -3.12 -7.89 -5.61
N ASP A 219 -1.99 -8.33 -6.13
CA ASP A 219 -0.69 -7.85 -5.64
C ASP A 219 -0.53 -6.37 -5.90
N THR A 220 -0.14 -5.66 -4.86
CA THR A 220 -0.10 -4.20 -4.84
C THR A 220 1.07 -3.73 -4.00
N CYS A 221 1.99 -2.97 -4.59
CA CYS A 221 2.97 -2.19 -3.87
C CYS A 221 2.80 -0.73 -4.27
N ILE A 222 2.35 0.13 -3.35
CA ILE A 222 2.14 1.57 -3.60
C ILE A 222 3.13 2.35 -2.76
N ALA A 223 3.82 3.32 -3.38
CA ALA A 223 4.66 4.28 -2.69
C ALA A 223 4.07 5.69 -2.78
N LEU A 224 4.02 6.41 -1.66
CA LEU A 224 3.61 7.81 -1.56
C LEU A 224 4.75 8.67 -1.00
N ALA A 225 5.10 9.77 -1.67
CA ALA A 225 6.13 10.72 -1.26
C ALA A 225 5.56 12.15 -1.21
N ASN A 226 5.46 12.75 -0.02
CA ASN A 226 4.66 13.98 0.18
C ASN A 226 5.47 15.29 0.28
N GLY A 227 6.80 15.21 0.24
CA GLY A 227 7.69 16.39 0.28
C GLY A 227 7.78 17.14 1.60
N LYS A 228 7.20 16.65 2.70
CA LYS A 228 7.21 17.34 4.01
C LYS A 228 8.58 17.42 4.68
N ALA A 229 9.55 16.62 4.27
CA ALA A 229 10.95 16.73 4.73
C ALA A 229 11.67 17.96 4.15
N GLN A 230 11.11 18.57 3.10
CA GLN A 230 11.63 19.77 2.44
C GLN A 230 13.07 19.61 1.92
N ASN A 231 13.47 18.39 1.54
CA ASN A 231 14.67 18.18 0.72
C ASN A 231 14.48 18.82 -0.67
N PRO A 232 15.56 19.18 -1.37
CA PRO A 232 15.50 19.47 -2.80
C PRO A 232 14.77 18.33 -3.54
N PRO A 233 13.77 18.62 -4.39
CA PRO A 233 13.03 17.59 -5.10
C PRO A 233 13.95 16.67 -5.92
N ILE A 234 13.76 15.36 -5.78
CA ILE A 234 14.48 14.37 -6.59
C ILE A 234 13.83 14.32 -7.98
N GLU A 235 14.42 15.07 -8.91
CA GLU A 235 13.93 15.25 -10.30
C GLU A 235 14.85 14.62 -11.36
N ALA A 236 16.06 14.23 -10.97
CA ALA A 236 17.02 13.55 -11.82
C ALA A 236 17.64 12.34 -11.11
N LEU A 237 18.22 11.43 -11.89
CA LEU A 237 19.12 10.41 -11.35
C LEU A 237 20.35 11.08 -10.72
N GLY A 238 20.90 10.47 -9.67
CA GLY A 238 22.06 10.99 -8.96
C GLY A 238 22.10 10.51 -7.51
N ALA A 239 23.00 11.09 -6.71
CA ALA A 239 23.30 10.60 -5.36
C ALA A 239 22.06 10.49 -4.45
N ASP A 240 21.18 11.48 -4.44
CA ASP A 240 19.96 11.44 -3.61
C ASP A 240 18.95 10.38 -4.10
N PHE A 241 18.82 10.21 -5.42
CA PHE A 241 18.00 9.15 -6.02
C PHE A 241 18.55 7.77 -5.65
N ASP A 242 19.87 7.58 -5.76
CA ASP A 242 20.54 6.32 -5.47
C ASP A 242 20.45 5.98 -3.97
N ALA A 243 20.67 6.96 -3.10
CA ALA A 243 20.54 6.81 -1.65
C ALA A 243 19.12 6.44 -1.23
N PHE A 244 18.11 7.13 -1.79
CA PHE A 244 16.71 6.80 -1.55
C PHE A 244 16.37 5.39 -2.05
N THR A 245 16.80 5.05 -3.27
CA THR A 245 16.53 3.74 -3.87
C THR A 245 17.19 2.62 -3.06
N ALA A 246 18.40 2.80 -2.56
CA ALA A 246 19.08 1.83 -1.70
C ALA A 246 18.34 1.63 -0.36
N ALA A 247 17.90 2.72 0.27
CA ALA A 247 17.11 2.65 1.51
C ALA A 247 15.76 1.96 1.29
N LEU A 248 15.07 2.29 0.19
CA LEU A 248 13.82 1.66 -0.22
C LEU A 248 14.01 0.17 -0.50
N THR A 249 15.08 -0.21 -1.22
CA THR A 249 15.43 -1.61 -1.51
C THR A 249 15.67 -2.41 -0.24
N SER A 250 16.43 -1.84 0.71
CA SER A 250 16.67 -2.47 2.01
C SER A 250 15.37 -2.69 2.78
N LEU A 251 14.48 -1.70 2.79
CA LEU A 251 13.18 -1.78 3.45
C LEU A 251 12.27 -2.84 2.79
N CYS A 252 12.18 -2.88 1.47
CA CYS A 252 11.41 -3.89 0.76
C CYS A 252 11.99 -5.30 0.95
N THR A 253 13.32 -5.43 1.00
CA THR A 253 13.99 -6.71 1.25
C THR A 253 13.69 -7.25 2.66
N GLU A 254 13.70 -6.38 3.67
CA GLU A 254 13.29 -6.75 5.05
C GLU A 254 11.86 -7.27 5.07
N LEU A 255 10.92 -6.51 4.49
CA LEU A 255 9.51 -6.91 4.44
C LEU A 255 9.28 -8.19 3.63
N ALA A 256 10.03 -8.40 2.54
CA ALA A 256 9.96 -9.65 1.78
C ALA A 256 10.38 -10.85 2.65
N LYS A 257 11.44 -10.72 3.45
CA LYS A 257 11.86 -11.75 4.41
C LYS A 257 10.83 -11.96 5.53
N ASP A 258 10.21 -10.88 6.01
CA ASP A 258 9.13 -10.99 6.98
C ASP A 258 7.92 -11.74 6.44
N ILE A 259 7.59 -11.53 5.15
CA ILE A 259 6.53 -12.29 4.48
C ILE A 259 6.92 -13.76 4.33
N ALA A 260 8.12 -14.05 3.83
CA ALA A 260 8.58 -15.43 3.65
C ALA A 260 8.64 -16.21 4.98
N SER A 261 9.15 -15.59 6.04
CA SER A 261 9.20 -16.19 7.38
C SER A 261 7.85 -16.23 8.10
N ASP A 262 6.82 -15.56 7.57
CA ASP A 262 5.42 -15.71 7.98
C ASP A 262 4.62 -16.57 7.00
N GLY A 263 5.30 -17.28 6.09
CA GLY A 263 4.67 -18.12 5.09
C GLY A 263 3.71 -19.14 5.71
N GLU A 264 2.58 -19.41 5.07
CA GLU A 264 1.61 -20.38 5.58
C GLU A 264 2.24 -21.76 5.76
N GLY A 265 2.30 -22.24 7.01
CA GLY A 265 2.95 -23.50 7.35
C GLY A 265 4.49 -23.46 7.39
N ALA A 266 5.12 -22.30 7.22
CA ALA A 266 6.56 -22.16 7.30
C ALA A 266 7.08 -22.38 8.72
N THR A 267 8.18 -23.12 8.86
CA THR A 267 8.90 -23.35 10.13
C THR A 267 10.31 -22.75 10.13
N ARG A 268 10.75 -22.25 8.96
CA ARG A 268 12.05 -21.62 8.69
C ARG A 268 11.95 -20.78 7.42
N LEU A 269 12.90 -19.86 7.25
CA LEU A 269 13.16 -19.14 6.00
C LEU A 269 14.14 -19.92 5.12
#